data_AF-A0AA41DVX8-F1
#
_entry.id   AF-A0AA41DVX8-F1
#
_cell.length_a   1.000
_cell.length_b   1.000
_cell.length_c   1.000
_cell.angle_alpha   90.00
_cell.angle_beta   90.00
_cell.angle_gamma   90.00
#
_symmetry.space_group_name_H-M   'P 1'
#
loop_
_entity.id
_entity.type
_entity.pdbx_description
1 polymer ?
#
loop_
_entity_poly.entity_id
_entity_poly.type
_entity_poly.pdbx_seq_one_letter_code
_entity_poly.pdbx_strand_id
1 'polypeptide(L)'
;MPGFEVLYQAAALCLTYPDDDFRARLPLLREAAPQLRGFTDHAAATGQGELQAHYVEVFDFRNRHSLYLSWWTDGDTRNRGMSLVRFKELYRAHGLEFTGEELPDFLPAVLEFVSRTGDMGMLTEHRDALDQLRARLTAFGTPYACVLDAVCATLPPAPTGARR
;
A
#
# COMPACT_ATOMS: atom_id res chain seq x y z
N MET A 1 -18.19 -2.44 -12.70
CA MET A 1 -17.06 -1.81 -13.44
C MET A 1 -15.86 -2.72 -13.20
N PRO A 2 -15.16 -3.23 -14.22
CA PRO A 2 -13.96 -4.04 -13.97
C PRO A 2 -12.91 -3.09 -13.39
N GLY A 3 -12.83 -3.05 -12.06
CA GLY A 3 -12.38 -1.88 -11.33
C GLY A 3 -11.11 -2.17 -10.56
N PHE A 4 -9.95 -2.03 -11.20
CA PHE A 4 -8.62 -2.01 -10.56
C PHE A 4 -8.28 -3.15 -9.57
N GLU A 5 -9.08 -4.20 -9.45
CA GLU A 5 -8.90 -5.30 -8.48
C GLU A 5 -7.51 -5.93 -8.61
N VAL A 6 -7.13 -6.27 -9.84
CA VAL A 6 -5.81 -6.83 -10.18
C VAL A 6 -4.69 -5.84 -9.84
N LEU A 7 -4.90 -4.55 -10.08
CA LEU A 7 -3.92 -3.51 -9.75
C LEU A 7 -3.71 -3.42 -8.24
N TYR A 8 -4.78 -3.41 -7.43
CA TYR A 8 -4.66 -3.35 -5.98
C TYR A 8 -4.00 -4.61 -5.40
N GLN A 9 -4.35 -5.80 -5.90
CA GLN A 9 -3.68 -7.04 -5.47
C GLN A 9 -2.21 -7.04 -5.85
N ALA A 10 -1.88 -6.61 -7.07
CA ALA A 10 -0.49 -6.53 -7.51
C ALA A 10 0.29 -5.47 -6.73
N ALA A 11 -0.31 -4.32 -6.43
CA ALA A 11 0.29 -3.27 -5.62
C ALA A 11 0.52 -3.73 -4.17
N ALA A 12 -0.41 -4.48 -3.58
CA ALA A 12 -0.23 -5.09 -2.27
C ALA A 12 1.04 -5.97 -2.24
N LEU A 13 1.17 -6.88 -3.22
CA LEU A 13 2.35 -7.75 -3.34
C LEU A 13 3.65 -6.98 -3.61
N CYS A 14 3.59 -5.87 -4.35
CA CYS A 14 4.75 -5.02 -4.61
C CYS A 14 5.20 -4.20 -3.39
N LEU A 15 4.34 -4.06 -2.37
CA LEU A 15 4.59 -3.30 -1.15
C LEU A 15 4.79 -4.20 0.08
N THR A 16 4.80 -5.52 -0.09
CA THR A 16 5.22 -6.49 0.93
C THR A 16 6.70 -6.85 0.79
N TYR A 17 7.28 -7.44 1.83
CA TYR A 17 8.65 -7.91 1.80
C TYR A 17 8.87 -8.88 0.60
N PRO A 18 9.90 -8.67 -0.23
CA PRO A 18 10.12 -9.43 -1.46
C PRO A 18 10.76 -10.80 -1.15
N ASP A 19 9.93 -11.73 -0.71
CA ASP A 19 10.29 -13.13 -0.45
C ASP A 19 10.34 -13.98 -1.75
N ASP A 20 10.55 -15.30 -1.58
CA ASP A 20 10.61 -16.24 -2.68
C ASP A 20 9.27 -16.34 -3.46
N ASP A 21 8.14 -16.18 -2.77
CA ASP A 21 6.81 -16.23 -3.38
C ASP A 21 6.55 -14.98 -4.24
N PHE A 22 6.90 -13.79 -3.75
CA PHE A 22 6.92 -12.57 -4.57
C PHE A 22 7.80 -12.75 -5.80
N ARG A 23 9.01 -13.31 -5.63
CA ARG A 23 9.96 -13.52 -6.74
C ARG A 23 9.39 -14.46 -7.80
N ALA A 24 8.72 -15.54 -7.39
CA ALA A 24 8.07 -16.48 -8.29
C ALA A 24 6.88 -15.86 -9.05
N ARG A 25 6.14 -14.93 -8.42
CA ARG A 25 4.98 -14.26 -9.01
C ARG A 25 5.33 -13.08 -9.91
N LEU A 26 6.57 -12.59 -9.86
CA LEU A 26 6.98 -11.37 -10.55
C LEU A 26 6.67 -11.36 -12.07
N PRO A 27 6.87 -12.45 -12.85
CA PRO A 27 6.46 -12.49 -14.26
C PRO A 27 4.96 -12.23 -14.46
N LEU A 28 4.12 -12.83 -13.62
CA LEU A 28 2.67 -12.65 -13.66
C LEU A 28 2.27 -11.22 -13.30
N LEU A 29 2.89 -10.62 -12.27
CA LEU A 29 2.61 -9.25 -11.86
C LEU A 29 2.93 -8.25 -13.00
N ARG A 30 4.03 -8.46 -13.72
CA ARG A 30 4.45 -7.64 -14.88
C ARG A 30 3.41 -7.64 -16.01
N GLU A 31 2.74 -8.77 -16.22
CA GLU A 31 1.72 -8.94 -17.25
C GLU A 31 0.36 -8.42 -16.80
N ALA A 32 -0.04 -8.77 -15.58
CA ALA A 32 -1.38 -8.52 -15.05
C ALA A 32 -1.61 -7.05 -14.64
N ALA A 33 -0.56 -6.34 -14.22
CA ALA A 33 -0.62 -4.93 -13.82
C ALA A 33 0.41 -4.07 -14.57
N PRO A 34 0.17 -3.75 -15.86
CA PRO A 34 1.08 -2.93 -16.67
C PRO A 34 1.43 -1.57 -16.05
N GLN A 35 0.55 -1.02 -15.21
CA GLN A 35 0.74 0.24 -14.48
C GLN A 35 1.89 0.14 -13.47
N LEU A 36 2.24 -1.07 -13.01
CA LEU A 36 3.33 -1.33 -12.06
C LEU A 36 4.65 -1.73 -12.74
N ARG A 37 4.72 -1.66 -14.09
CA ARG A 37 5.92 -2.07 -14.84
C ARG A 37 7.21 -1.45 -14.34
N GLY A 38 7.21 -0.15 -14.02
CA GLY A 38 8.40 0.52 -13.50
C GLY A 38 9.02 -0.16 -12.28
N PHE A 39 8.20 -0.54 -11.30
CA PHE A 39 8.66 -1.29 -10.13
C PHE A 39 9.01 -2.75 -10.49
N THR A 40 8.14 -3.44 -11.23
CA THR A 40 8.36 -4.86 -11.53
C THR A 40 9.52 -5.13 -12.51
N ASP A 41 9.89 -4.15 -13.34
CA ASP A 41 11.09 -4.15 -14.17
C ASP A 41 12.35 -3.98 -13.32
N HIS A 42 12.34 -3.02 -12.41
CA HIS A 42 13.40 -2.87 -11.43
C HIS A 42 13.58 -4.16 -10.61
N ALA A 43 12.52 -4.68 -9.99
CA ALA A 43 12.57 -5.87 -9.16
C ALA A 43 13.08 -7.12 -9.90
N ALA A 44 12.81 -7.23 -11.21
CA ALA A 44 13.27 -8.36 -12.02
C ALA A 44 14.76 -8.26 -12.36
N ALA A 45 15.26 -7.04 -12.54
CA ALA A 45 16.67 -6.77 -12.81
C ALA A 45 17.53 -6.81 -11.53
N THR A 46 16.94 -6.59 -10.36
CA THR A 46 17.63 -6.57 -9.07
C THR A 46 17.77 -7.98 -8.47
N GLY A 47 18.92 -8.27 -7.86
CA GLY A 47 19.14 -9.53 -7.14
C GLY A 47 18.22 -9.63 -5.91
N GLN A 48 17.78 -10.83 -5.52
CA GLN A 48 16.80 -10.99 -4.44
C GLN A 48 17.27 -10.39 -3.11
N GLY A 49 18.49 -10.70 -2.67
CA GLY A 49 19.04 -10.15 -1.43
C GLY A 49 19.21 -8.62 -1.46
N GLU A 50 19.53 -8.06 -2.63
CA GLU A 50 19.61 -6.61 -2.83
C GLU A 50 18.23 -5.96 -2.77
N LEU A 51 17.22 -6.57 -3.40
CA LEU A 51 15.84 -6.08 -3.35
C LEU A 51 15.27 -6.14 -1.93
N GLN A 52 15.57 -7.19 -1.18
CA GLN A 52 15.22 -7.34 0.23
C GLN A 52 15.90 -6.29 1.11
N ALA A 53 17.21 -6.07 0.92
CA ALA A 53 17.95 -5.03 1.64
C ALA A 53 17.37 -3.64 1.36
N HIS A 54 17.07 -3.34 0.08
CA HIS A 54 16.46 -2.09 -0.32
C HIS A 54 15.02 -1.93 0.21
N TYR A 55 14.23 -3.00 0.31
CA TYR A 55 12.91 -2.95 0.99
C TYR A 55 13.06 -2.51 2.44
N VAL A 56 13.98 -3.14 3.18
CA VAL A 56 14.26 -2.80 4.58
C VAL A 56 14.77 -1.37 4.68
N GLU A 57 15.69 -0.95 3.81
CA GLU A 57 16.17 0.43 3.77
C GLU A 57 15.01 1.41 3.56
N VAL A 58 14.12 1.17 2.61
CA VAL A 58 13.03 2.11 2.31
C VAL A 58 12.01 2.17 3.45
N PHE A 59 11.56 1.02 3.96
CA PHE A 59 10.42 0.93 4.88
C PHE A 59 10.81 0.78 6.36
N ASP A 60 12.10 0.85 6.71
CA ASP A 60 12.52 0.93 8.11
C ASP A 60 11.88 2.15 8.80
N PHE A 61 11.51 1.96 10.07
CA PHE A 61 10.83 2.94 10.91
C PHE A 61 11.59 4.28 11.02
N ARG A 62 12.91 4.29 10.77
CA ARG A 62 13.74 5.49 10.78
C ARG A 62 13.52 6.41 9.59
N ASN A 63 13.11 5.87 8.44
CA ASN A 63 13.05 6.62 7.17
C ASN A 63 11.71 7.31 6.92
N ARG A 64 10.80 7.26 7.90
CA ARG A 64 9.50 7.95 7.87
C ARG A 64 8.66 7.61 6.62
N HIS A 65 8.82 6.41 6.08
CA HIS A 65 8.03 5.84 4.98
C HIS A 65 7.07 4.75 5.47
N SER A 66 6.49 4.93 6.66
CA SER A 66 5.60 3.93 7.27
C SER A 66 4.47 3.51 6.30
N LEU A 67 4.29 2.20 6.13
CA LEU A 67 3.16 1.62 5.39
C LEU A 67 1.88 1.52 6.24
N TYR A 68 1.91 1.91 7.51
CA TYR A 68 0.75 1.91 8.39
C TYR A 68 0.00 3.24 8.27
N LEU A 69 -1.21 3.22 7.71
CA LEU A 69 -1.98 4.43 7.39
C LEU A 69 -2.30 5.28 8.61
N SER A 70 -2.66 4.64 9.74
CA SER A 70 -3.01 5.37 10.97
C SER A 70 -1.82 6.10 11.59
N TRP A 71 -0.59 5.72 11.24
CA TRP A 71 0.61 6.41 11.73
C TRP A 71 0.71 7.84 11.18
N TRP A 72 0.21 8.08 9.97
CA TRP A 72 0.26 9.39 9.32
C TRP A 72 -0.82 10.36 9.81
N THR A 73 -1.94 9.83 10.31
CA THR A 73 -3.05 10.62 10.85
C THR A 73 -2.90 10.85 12.35
N ASP A 74 -2.59 9.79 13.09
CA ASP A 74 -2.70 9.78 14.55
C ASP A 74 -1.34 9.66 15.27
N GLY A 75 -0.26 9.37 14.55
CA GLY A 75 1.06 9.11 15.16
C GLY A 75 1.01 8.00 16.21
N ASP A 76 1.84 8.07 17.25
CA ASP A 76 1.83 7.09 18.35
C ASP A 76 0.93 7.52 19.52
N THR A 77 -0.28 7.99 19.21
CA THR A 77 -1.22 8.50 20.22
C THR A 77 -2.31 7.47 20.54
N ARG A 78 -3.06 7.70 21.63
CA ARG A 78 -4.27 6.92 21.94
C ARG A 78 -5.27 6.85 20.77
N ASN A 79 -5.27 7.85 19.89
CA ASN A 79 -6.15 7.88 18.73
C ASN A 79 -5.82 6.76 17.73
N ARG A 80 -4.54 6.37 17.63
CA ARG A 80 -4.13 5.26 16.75
C ARG A 80 -4.81 3.94 17.14
N GLY A 81 -4.94 3.66 18.43
CA GLY A 81 -5.63 2.47 18.92
C GLY A 81 -7.10 2.40 18.46
N MET A 82 -7.79 3.53 18.45
CA MET A 82 -9.18 3.62 17.96
C MET A 82 -9.24 3.45 16.43
N SER A 83 -8.29 4.02 15.69
CA SER A 83 -8.18 3.82 14.25
C SER A 83 -8.03 2.34 13.90
N LEU A 84 -7.15 1.61 14.61
CA LEU A 84 -6.97 0.16 14.41
C LEU A 84 -8.25 -0.65 14.68
N VAL A 85 -9.05 -0.27 15.69
CA VAL A 85 -10.35 -0.91 15.95
C VAL A 85 -11.28 -0.69 14.76
N ARG A 86 -11.36 0.52 14.22
CA ARG A 86 -12.20 0.85 13.07
C ARG A 86 -11.81 0.07 11.81
N PHE A 87 -10.52 -0.12 11.54
CA PHE A 87 -10.07 -1.00 10.44
C PHE A 87 -10.60 -2.43 10.61
N LYS A 88 -10.47 -3.01 11.82
CA LYS A 88 -10.98 -4.36 12.12
C LYS A 88 -12.50 -4.46 11.97
N GLU A 89 -13.24 -3.47 12.44
CA GLU A 89 -14.70 -3.43 12.31
C GLU A 89 -15.12 -3.39 10.84
N LEU A 90 -14.42 -2.62 10.01
CA LEU A 90 -14.72 -2.53 8.58
C LEU A 90 -14.41 -3.83 7.82
N TYR A 91 -13.32 -4.53 8.17
CA TYR A 91 -13.07 -5.88 7.66
C TYR A 91 -14.21 -6.84 8.03
N ARG A 92 -14.64 -6.83 9.29
CA ARG A 92 -15.72 -7.70 9.78
C ARG A 92 -17.07 -7.37 9.14
N ALA A 93 -17.34 -6.09 8.84
CA ALA A 93 -18.54 -5.67 8.13
C ALA A 93 -18.64 -6.26 6.71
N HIS A 94 -17.51 -6.61 6.10
CA HIS A 94 -17.43 -7.31 4.82
C HIS A 94 -17.28 -8.83 4.96
N GLY A 95 -17.50 -9.38 6.17
CA GLY A 95 -17.36 -10.82 6.43
C GLY A 95 -15.91 -11.31 6.41
N LEU A 96 -14.93 -10.41 6.51
CA LEU A 96 -13.51 -10.75 6.55
C LEU A 96 -12.99 -10.69 7.99
N GLU A 97 -12.12 -11.64 8.33
CA GLU A 97 -11.36 -11.62 9.57
C GLU A 97 -9.90 -11.31 9.26
N PHE A 98 -9.35 -10.31 9.94
CA PHE A 98 -7.94 -9.97 9.81
C PHE A 98 -7.14 -10.85 10.77
N THR A 99 -6.39 -11.81 10.22
CA THR A 99 -5.59 -12.79 10.96
C THR A 99 -4.08 -12.67 10.71
N GLY A 100 -3.65 -11.60 10.03
CA GLY A 100 -2.24 -11.38 9.71
C GLY A 100 -1.39 -11.02 10.93
N GLU A 101 -0.08 -11.21 10.81
CA GLU A 101 0.91 -10.76 11.81
C GLU A 101 1.02 -9.22 11.85
N GLU A 102 0.71 -8.58 10.73
CA GLU A 102 0.72 -7.13 10.57
C GLU A 102 -0.45 -6.44 11.28
N LEU A 103 -0.41 -5.11 11.39
CA LEU A 103 -1.57 -4.35 11.87
C LEU A 103 -2.64 -4.21 10.76
N PRO A 104 -3.92 -4.06 11.13
CA PRO A 104 -5.02 -3.98 10.17
C PRO A 104 -4.98 -2.74 9.28
N ASP A 105 -4.18 -1.71 9.62
CA ASP A 105 -3.98 -0.50 8.83
C ASP A 105 -2.73 -0.55 7.92
N PHE A 106 -2.07 -1.71 7.84
CA PHE A 106 -0.97 -1.94 6.93
C PHE A 106 -1.45 -1.82 5.48
N LEU A 107 -0.87 -0.90 4.71
CA LEU A 107 -1.34 -0.53 3.38
C LEU A 107 -1.51 -1.74 2.44
N PRO A 108 -0.57 -2.71 2.36
CA PRO A 108 -0.81 -3.92 1.56
C PRO A 108 -2.07 -4.69 1.93
N ALA A 109 -2.39 -4.81 3.23
CA ALA A 109 -3.63 -5.47 3.66
C ALA A 109 -4.88 -4.67 3.28
N VAL A 110 -4.82 -3.34 3.36
CA VAL A 110 -5.90 -2.46 2.90
C VAL A 110 -6.10 -2.59 1.39
N LEU A 111 -5.02 -2.65 0.60
CA LEU A 111 -5.09 -2.86 -0.85
C LEU A 111 -5.67 -4.22 -1.21
N GLU A 112 -5.28 -5.28 -0.51
CA GLU A 112 -5.88 -6.61 -0.67
C GLU A 112 -7.38 -6.61 -0.33
N PHE A 113 -7.77 -5.92 0.74
CA PHE A 113 -9.18 -5.72 1.08
C PHE A 113 -9.94 -5.04 -0.06
N VAL A 114 -9.44 -3.91 -0.58
CA VAL A 114 -10.08 -3.19 -1.70
C VAL A 114 -10.14 -4.05 -2.95
N SER A 115 -9.11 -4.85 -3.23
CA SER A 115 -9.11 -5.80 -4.34
C SER A 115 -10.25 -6.82 -4.23
N ARG A 116 -10.52 -7.34 -3.02
CA ARG A 116 -11.53 -8.36 -2.77
C ARG A 116 -12.96 -7.82 -2.68
N THR A 117 -13.13 -6.62 -2.13
CA THR A 117 -14.47 -6.07 -1.82
C THR A 117 -14.91 -4.97 -2.79
N GLY A 118 -13.97 -4.33 -3.48
CA GLY A 118 -14.20 -3.11 -4.26
C GLY A 118 -14.45 -1.85 -3.41
N ASP A 119 -14.42 -1.95 -2.07
CA ASP A 119 -14.65 -0.82 -1.17
C ASP A 119 -13.38 0.03 -1.02
N MET A 120 -13.35 1.16 -1.72
CA MET A 120 -12.25 2.15 -1.67
C MET A 120 -12.36 3.13 -0.50
N GLY A 121 -13.32 2.97 0.40
CA GLY A 121 -13.60 3.91 1.49
C GLY A 121 -12.38 4.20 2.36
N MET A 122 -11.64 3.16 2.77
CA MET A 122 -10.41 3.34 3.58
C MET A 122 -9.33 4.11 2.85
N LEU A 123 -9.08 3.80 1.57
CA LEU A 123 -8.06 4.47 0.77
C LEU A 123 -8.43 5.94 0.52
N THR A 124 -9.71 6.21 0.32
CA THR A 124 -10.22 7.58 0.12
C THR A 124 -10.12 8.40 1.40
N GLU A 125 -10.48 7.81 2.55
CA GLU A 125 -10.35 8.44 3.86
C GLU A 125 -8.90 8.75 4.22
N HIS A 126 -7.97 7.86 3.87
CA HIS A 126 -6.54 8.03 4.16
C HIS A 126 -5.76 8.62 2.96
N ARG A 127 -6.43 9.33 2.05
CA ARG A 127 -5.80 9.94 0.88
C ARG A 127 -4.60 10.82 1.24
N ASP A 128 -4.74 11.66 2.26
CA ASP A 128 -3.65 12.55 2.70
C ASP A 128 -2.42 11.77 3.21
N ALA A 129 -2.63 10.59 3.82
CA ALA A 129 -1.54 9.72 4.23
C ALA A 129 -0.83 9.11 3.01
N LEU A 130 -1.61 8.63 2.03
CA LEU A 130 -1.08 8.08 0.78
C LEU A 130 -0.29 9.13 -0.01
N ASP A 131 -0.80 10.36 -0.12
CA ASP A 131 -0.12 11.43 -0.84
C ASP A 131 1.17 11.87 -0.14
N GLN A 132 1.20 11.89 1.19
CA GLN A 132 2.44 12.15 1.95
C GLN A 132 3.46 11.02 1.78
N LEU A 133 3.06 9.75 1.88
CA LEU A 133 3.93 8.61 1.66
C LEU A 133 4.51 8.64 0.24
N ARG A 134 3.65 8.83 -0.77
CA ARG A 134 4.03 8.95 -2.19
C ARG A 134 5.05 10.07 -2.41
N ALA A 135 4.81 11.26 -1.85
CA ALA A 135 5.72 12.38 -1.96
C ALA A 135 7.10 12.08 -1.34
N ARG A 136 7.13 11.40 -0.18
CA ARG A 136 8.40 11.02 0.46
C ARG A 136 9.15 9.94 -0.32
N LEU A 137 8.48 8.90 -0.78
CA LEU A 137 9.09 7.87 -1.63
C LEU A 137 9.64 8.45 -2.93
N THR A 138 8.92 9.42 -3.53
CA THR A 138 9.39 10.14 -4.72
C THR A 138 10.64 10.95 -4.42
N ALA A 139 10.65 11.71 -3.32
CA ALA A 139 11.81 12.50 -2.90
C ALA A 139 13.03 11.62 -2.53
N PHE A 140 12.79 10.43 -2.00
CA PHE A 140 13.82 9.43 -1.73
C PHE A 140 14.36 8.76 -3.01
N GLY A 141 13.62 8.84 -4.12
CA GLY A 141 14.06 8.31 -5.42
C GLY A 141 13.93 6.79 -5.55
N THR A 142 12.99 6.17 -4.83
CA THR A 142 12.80 4.72 -4.83
C THR A 142 11.73 4.25 -5.82
N PRO A 143 11.90 3.08 -6.48
CA PRO A 143 10.90 2.51 -7.39
C PRO A 143 9.53 2.22 -6.75
N TYR A 144 9.44 2.12 -5.42
CA TYR A 144 8.14 1.98 -4.73
C TYR A 144 7.22 3.20 -4.94
N ALA A 145 7.78 4.38 -5.26
CA ALA A 145 6.98 5.57 -5.58
C ALA A 145 6.02 5.31 -6.76
N CYS A 146 6.47 4.58 -7.79
CA CYS A 146 5.64 4.25 -8.95
C CYS A 146 4.43 3.38 -8.59
N VAL A 147 4.55 2.53 -7.56
CA VAL A 147 3.44 1.72 -7.07
C VAL A 147 2.37 2.61 -6.43
N LEU A 148 2.80 3.59 -5.62
CA LEU A 148 1.89 4.55 -5.00
C LEU A 148 1.27 5.50 -6.03
N ASP A 149 2.01 5.93 -7.05
CA ASP A 149 1.46 6.72 -8.14
C ASP A 149 0.33 5.98 -8.86
N ALA A 150 0.52 4.69 -9.16
CA ALA A 150 -0.50 3.86 -9.81
C ALA A 150 -1.75 3.69 -8.94
N VAL A 151 -1.58 3.45 -7.63
CA VAL A 151 -2.71 3.37 -6.68
C VAL A 151 -3.42 4.72 -6.58
N CYS A 152 -2.72 5.82 -6.33
CA CYS A 152 -3.32 7.14 -6.15
C CYS A 152 -4.05 7.65 -7.41
N ALA A 153 -3.62 7.24 -8.60
CA ALA A 153 -4.27 7.57 -9.87
C ALA A 153 -5.67 6.95 -10.03
N THR A 154 -5.98 5.88 -9.28
CA THR A 154 -7.31 5.24 -9.30
C THR A 154 -8.32 5.90 -8.36
N LEU A 155 -7.83 6.63 -7.37
CA LEU A 155 -8.66 7.18 -6.31
C LEU A 155 -9.37 8.45 -6.80
N PRO A 156 -10.63 8.70 -6.38
CA PRO A 156 -11.36 9.89 -6.78
C PRO A 156 -10.62 11.16 -6.34
N PRO A 157 -10.75 12.28 -7.08
CA PRO A 157 -10.13 13.54 -6.68
C PRO A 157 -10.59 13.92 -5.27
N ALA A 158 -9.67 14.45 -4.47
CA ALA A 158 -10.02 14.93 -3.14
C ALA A 158 -11.19 15.92 -3.25
N PRO A 159 -12.22 15.82 -2.39
CA PRO A 159 -13.29 16.81 -2.39
C PRO A 159 -12.66 18.19 -2.20
N THR A 160 -12.93 19.09 -3.14
CA THR A 160 -12.39 20.46 -3.10
C THR A 160 -13.13 21.23 -2.01
N GLY A 161 -12.63 21.15 -0.77
CA GLY A 161 -13.16 21.85 0.42
C GLY A 161 -13.12 20.93 1.65
N ALA A 162 -12.51 21.28 2.78
CA ALA A 162 -12.13 22.57 3.31
C ALA A 162 -10.78 22.46 4.03
N ARG A 163 -9.86 23.38 3.73
CA ARG A 163 -8.88 23.79 4.75
C ARG A 163 -9.67 24.50 5.84
N ARG A 164 -9.65 23.99 7.05
CA ARG A 164 -9.91 24.77 8.27
C ARG A 164 -8.70 24.66 9.17
#